data_AF-A0A6A7ZTE2-F1
#
_entry.id   AF-A0A6A7ZTE2-F1
#
_cell.length_a   1.000
_cell.length_b   1.000
_cell.length_c   1.000
_cell.angle_alpha   90.00
_cell.angle_beta   90.00
_cell.angle_gamma   90.00
#
_symmetry.space_group_name_H-M   'P 1'
#
loop_
_entity.id
_entity.type
_entity.pdbx_description
1 polymer ?
#
loop_
_entity_poly.entity_id
_entity_poly.type
_entity_poly.pdbx_seq_one_letter_code
_entity_poly.pdbx_strand_id
1 'polypeptide(L)' 'MNALVTIFSGRTEKAPLVPLSALTDPDARGRYRVQVRTPTGELIQRLVTTGLTDKNNAEVLDGLSVGDDVVIPVVGGQ' A
#
# COMPACT_ATOMS: atom_id res chain seq x y z
N MET A 1 22.62 17.11 -26.97
CA MET A 1 21.32 16.51 -27.37
C MET A 1 20.84 15.68 -26.20
N ASN A 2 19.64 15.93 -25.68
CA ASN A 2 19.01 15.17 -24.59
C ASN A 2 17.68 14.57 -25.08
N ALA A 3 17.28 13.44 -24.49
CA ALA A 3 16.00 12.79 -24.76
C ALA A 3 15.36 12.37 -23.44
N LEU A 4 14.03 12.48 -23.35
CA LEU A 4 13.25 11.94 -22.24
C LEU A 4 12.77 10.54 -22.64
N VAL A 5 13.12 9.53 -21.83
CA VAL A 5 12.74 8.14 -22.04
C VAL A 5 11.95 7.65 -20.83
N THR A 6 10.82 7.00 -21.06
CA THR A 6 10.04 6.33 -20.01
C THR A 6 10.22 4.83 -20.13
N ILE A 7 10.66 4.18 -19.05
CA ILE A 7 10.85 2.74 -18.98
C ILE A 7 9.80 2.17 -18.03
N PHE A 8 9.07 1.13 -18.45
CA PHE A 8 8.13 0.42 -17.60
C PHE A 8 8.84 -0.76 -16.95
N SER A 9 9.04 -0.70 -15.62
CA SER A 9 9.76 -1.75 -14.87
C SER A 9 8.96 -3.05 -14.70
N GLY A 10 7.63 -2.99 -14.84
CA GLY A 10 6.74 -4.13 -14.69
C GLY A 10 5.29 -3.78 -14.97
N ARG A 11 4.45 -4.80 -15.12
CA ARG A 11 2.98 -4.68 -15.24
C ARG A 11 2.35 -5.81 -14.44
N THR A 12 1.36 -5.46 -13.65
CA THR A 12 0.47 -6.40 -12.97
C THR A 12 -0.97 -6.06 -13.36
N GLU A 13 -1.85 -7.04 -13.44
CA GLU A 13 -3.27 -6.84 -13.74
C GLU A 13 -4.12 -7.45 -12.64
N LYS A 14 -5.25 -6.81 -12.29
CA LYS A 14 -6.18 -7.26 -11.24
C LYS A 14 -5.53 -7.45 -9.86
N ALA A 15 -4.53 -6.63 -9.53
CA ALA A 15 -3.94 -6.63 -8.19
C ALA A 15 -4.72 -5.73 -7.22
N PRO A 16 -4.85 -6.12 -5.94
CA PRO A 16 -5.30 -5.21 -4.89
C PRO A 16 -4.31 -4.06 -4.74
N LEU A 17 -4.82 -2.82 -4.79
CA LEU A 17 -4.03 -1.62 -4.63
C LEU A 17 -4.37 -0.94 -3.32
N VAL A 18 -3.35 -0.43 -2.64
CA VAL A 18 -3.52 0.45 -1.47
C VAL A 18 -2.76 1.75 -1.68
N PRO A 19 -3.30 2.89 -1.20
CA PRO A 19 -2.59 4.16 -1.22
C PRO A 19 -1.30 4.05 -0.42
N LEU A 20 -0.21 4.62 -0.93
CA LEU A 20 1.07 4.69 -0.20
C LEU A 20 0.93 5.42 1.13
N SER A 21 0.04 6.41 1.21
CA SER A 21 -0.27 7.14 2.44
C SER A 21 -0.90 6.28 3.53
N ALA A 22 -1.45 5.12 3.20
CA ALA A 22 -1.97 4.16 4.18
C ALA A 22 -0.88 3.24 4.76
N LEU A 23 0.27 3.15 4.09
CA LEU A 23 1.39 2.34 4.53
C LEU A 23 2.20 3.10 5.59
N THR A 24 2.42 2.45 6.73
CA THR A 24 3.28 2.95 7.82
C THR A 24 4.56 2.14 7.92
N ASP A 25 5.49 2.57 8.78
CA ASP A 25 6.87 2.08 8.84
C ASP A 25 7.02 0.56 8.64
N PRO A 26 7.90 0.14 7.72
CA PRO A 26 8.12 -1.27 7.46
C PRO A 26 8.73 -1.97 8.68
N ASP A 27 8.43 -3.25 8.85
CA ASP A 27 9.08 -4.10 9.84
C ASP A 27 10.52 -4.45 9.42
N ALA A 28 11.24 -5.16 10.29
CA ALA A 28 12.61 -5.61 10.01
C ALA A 28 12.72 -6.57 8.81
N ARG A 29 11.59 -7.06 8.27
CA ARG A 29 11.49 -7.93 7.09
C ARG A 29 10.97 -7.18 5.86
N GLY A 30 10.80 -5.85 5.93
CA GLY A 30 10.33 -5.02 4.82
C GLY A 30 8.81 -5.07 4.60
N ARG A 31 8.02 -5.59 5.54
CA ARG A 31 6.55 -5.60 5.44
C ARG A 31 5.97 -4.33 6.03
N TYR A 32 5.03 -3.72 5.32
CA TYR A 32 4.39 -2.49 5.76
C TYR A 32 3.26 -2.78 6.73
N ARG A 33 2.94 -1.79 7.57
CA ARG A 33 1.79 -1.84 8.47
C ARG A 33 0.67 -0.99 7.90
N VAL A 34 -0.56 -1.52 7.93
CA VAL A 34 -1.79 -0.84 7.52
C VAL A 34 -2.82 -0.95 8.62
N GLN A 35 -3.71 0.03 8.72
CA GLN A 35 -4.88 -0.04 9.56
C GLN A 35 -6.09 -0.46 8.72
N VAL A 36 -6.79 -1.49 9.18
CA VAL A 36 -8.00 -2.00 8.54
C VAL A 36 -9.14 -1.87 9.52
N ARG A 37 -10.27 -1.35 9.05
CA ARG A 37 -11.52 -1.32 9.80
C ARG A 37 -12.22 -2.66 9.66
N THR A 38 -12.49 -3.29 10.79
CA THR A 38 -13.29 -4.52 10.83
C THR A 38 -14.77 -4.21 10.57
N PRO A 39 -15.60 -5.23 10.24
CA PRO A 39 -17.05 -5.05 10.15
C PRO A 39 -17.70 -4.57 11.44
N THR A 40 -17.05 -4.78 12.59
CA THR A 40 -17.50 -4.28 13.90
C THR A 40 -17.15 -2.81 14.14
N GLY A 41 -16.38 -2.19 13.24
CA GLY A 41 -15.92 -0.80 13.33
C GLY A 41 -14.61 -0.61 14.07
N GLU A 42 -13.98 -1.69 14.55
CA GLU A 42 -12.68 -1.63 15.23
C GLU A 42 -11.53 -1.46 14.23
N LEU A 43 -10.49 -0.73 14.62
CA LEU A 43 -9.28 -0.59 13.81
C LEU A 43 -8.25 -1.63 14.24
N ILE A 44 -7.91 -2.53 13.33
CA ILE A 44 -6.86 -3.52 13.53
C ILE A 44 -5.66 -3.19 12.66
N GLN A 45 -4.46 -3.39 13.20
CA GLN A 45 -3.24 -3.26 12.42
C GLN A 45 -2.91 -4.60 11.75
N ARG A 46 -2.68 -4.58 10.44
CA ARG A 46 -2.22 -5.73 9.66
C ARG A 46 -0.86 -5.46 9.06
N LEU A 47 -0.07 -6.53 8.94
CA LEU A 47 1.18 -6.53 8.18
C LEU A 47 0.85 -6.94 6.74
N VAL A 48 1.39 -6.19 5.79
CA VAL A 48 1.20 -6.43 4.36
C VAL A 48 2.52 -6.52 3.64
N THR A 49 2.58 -7.39 2.65
CA THR A 49 3.70 -7.47 1.72
C THR A 49 3.31 -6.73 0.46
N THR A 50 4.12 -5.76 0.06
CA THR A 50 3.87 -4.95 -1.15
C THR A 50 4.75 -5.41 -2.30
N GLY A 51 4.23 -5.23 -3.52
CA GLY A 51 4.89 -5.56 -4.78
C GLY A 51 5.27 -4.31 -5.57
N LEU A 52 4.82 -4.24 -6.82
CA LEU A 52 5.02 -3.06 -7.65
C LEU A 52 4.39 -1.84 -7.00
N THR A 53 5.14 -0.74 -7.04
CA THR A 53 4.71 0.54 -6.47
C THR A 53 4.78 1.60 -7.56
N ASP A 54 3.74 2.41 -7.65
CA ASP A 54 3.72 3.61 -8.48
C ASP A 54 3.84 4.87 -7.60
N LYS A 55 3.52 6.06 -8.12
CA LYS A 55 3.65 7.31 -7.37
C LYS A 55 2.63 7.46 -6.24
N ASN A 56 1.52 6.73 -6.31
CA ASN A 56 0.34 6.91 -5.46
C ASN A 56 -0.03 5.62 -4.71
N ASN A 57 0.18 4.45 -5.32
CA ASN A 57 -0.29 3.17 -4.83
C ASN A 57 0.82 2.13 -4.77
N ALA A 58 0.63 1.16 -3.87
CA ALA A 58 1.36 -0.10 -3.86
C ALA A 58 0.42 -1.26 -4.18
N GLU A 59 0.92 -2.21 -4.97
CA GLU A 59 0.37 -3.55 -5.11
C GLU A 59 0.50 -4.29 -3.78
N VAL A 60 -0.57 -4.93 -3.34
CA VAL A 60 -0.54 -5.81 -2.17
C VAL A 60 -0.44 -7.27 -2.63
N LEU A 61 0.65 -7.92 -2.25
CA LEU A 61 0.91 -9.33 -2.53
C LEU A 61 0.33 -10.25 -1.45
N ASP A 62 0.31 -9.79 -0.19
CA ASP A 62 -0.20 -10.55 0.94
C ASP A 62 -0.65 -9.65 2.10
N GLY A 63 -1.60 -10.13 2.91
CA GLY A 63 -2.05 -9.47 4.14
C GLY A 63 -3.32 -8.61 4.03
N LEU A 64 -3.84 -8.39 2.82
CA LEU A 64 -5.14 -7.75 2.57
C LEU A 64 -5.93 -8.49 1.51
N SER A 65 -7.25 -8.37 1.60
CA SER A 65 -8.20 -8.87 0.61
C SER A 65 -8.97 -7.72 -0.03
N VAL A 66 -9.44 -7.96 -1.26
CA VAL A 66 -10.35 -7.02 -1.94
C VAL A 66 -11.61 -6.86 -1.10
N GLY A 67 -11.95 -5.62 -0.77
CA GLY A 67 -13.09 -5.28 0.10
C GLY A 67 -12.70 -4.97 1.55
N ASP A 68 -11.43 -5.13 1.95
CA ASP A 68 -10.95 -4.65 3.25
C ASP A 68 -10.97 -3.10 3.29
N ASP A 69 -11.55 -2.53 4.35
CA ASP A 69 -11.60 -1.08 4.57
C ASP A 69 -10.28 -0.57 5.13
N VAL A 70 -9.39 -0.09 4.27
CA VAL A 70 -8.09 0.47 4.68
C VAL A 70 -8.24 1.92 5.10
N VAL A 71 -7.72 2.25 6.29
CA VAL A 71 -7.73 3.60 6.84
C VAL A 71 -6.41 4.29 6.56
N ILE A 72 -6.49 5.48 5.96
CA ILE A 72 -5.35 6.36 5.77
C ILE A 72 -5.16 7.15 7.08
N PRO A 73 -4.05 6.95 7.82
CA PRO A 73 -3.79 7.75 9.00
C PRO A 73 -3.60 9.21 8.57
N VAL A 74 -4.30 10.12 9.25
CA VAL A 74 -4.02 11.55 9.09
C VAL A 74 -2.68 11.81 9.78
N VAL A 75 -1.62 11.87 9.00
CA VAL A 75 -0.36 12.47 9.46
C VAL A 75 -0.65 13.97 9.51
N GLY A 76 -1.15 14.44 10.65
CA GLY A 76 -1.28 15.87 10.89
C GLY A 76 0.11 16.48 10.74
N GLY A 77 0.28 17.30 9.69
CA GLY A 77 1.52 18.06 9.50
C GLY A 77 1.82 18.84 10.78
N GLN A 78 3.04 18.69 11.29
CA GLN A 78 3.64 19.75 12.07
C GLN A 78 4.03 20.90 11.15
#